data_AF-A0A437AIS9-F1
#
_entry.id   AF-A0A437AIS9-F1
#
_cell.length_a   1.000
_cell.length_b   1.000
_cell.length_c   1.000
_cell.angle_alpha   90.00
_cell.angle_beta   90.00
_cell.angle_gamma   90.00
#
_symmetry.space_group_name_H-M   'P 1'
#
loop_
_entity.id
_entity.type
_entity.pdbx_description
1 polymer ?
#
loop_
_entity_poly.entity_id
_entity_poly.type
_entity_poly.pdbx_seq_one_letter_code
_entity_poly.pdbx_strand_id
1 'polypeptide(L)'
;MTQFTDESVITLFLKIKGENNEKESTNPKKHYPLKASGTLKLMNTVDGKIVTKVFTTESEGTIEFAGNDCQLLLNTPKVTKDCFTEKIIQFLQHTFWRTPFSAPNIPELIGLLGILYDRIQSFDELLILVSETMYATVGFRILSQHNPPPKEGDKWYARGLLYIHGEENYERLAELTQNPEFINNPDILESYDPKITEACVTFWKDLIEKRKAVDPSFTMDFDTGLKLMFPKFFEPGHEKKYAYFRRHRFELYKCIVALFEDGFVFDYFKNDFKSSFSYGKIPNNVFNFNFKNDELQR
;
A
#
# COMPACT_ATOMS: atom_id res chain seq x y z
N MET A 1 -33.54 23.31 -6.94
CA MET A 1 -33.72 22.36 -5.82
C MET A 1 -35.10 21.77 -5.97
N THR A 2 -35.18 20.50 -6.37
CA THR A 2 -36.45 19.78 -6.50
C THR A 2 -36.33 18.57 -5.57
N GLN A 3 -37.12 18.53 -4.51
CA GLN A 3 -37.25 17.36 -3.65
C GLN A 3 -38.23 16.39 -4.33
N PHE A 4 -37.84 15.13 -4.43
CA PHE A 4 -38.63 14.06 -5.03
C PHE A 4 -39.17 13.15 -3.92
N THR A 5 -40.49 13.02 -3.88
CA THR A 5 -41.22 12.09 -3.03
C THR A 5 -42.01 11.15 -3.93
N ASP A 6 -41.43 10.00 -4.29
CA ASP A 6 -42.19 8.76 -4.52
C ASP A 6 -41.25 7.57 -4.74
N GLU A 7 -41.71 6.40 -4.31
CA GLU A 7 -41.00 5.11 -4.31
C GLU A 7 -40.49 4.74 -5.71
N SER A 8 -39.24 5.07 -5.99
CA SER A 8 -38.58 4.73 -7.25
C SER A 8 -38.05 3.31 -7.18
N VAL A 9 -38.57 2.39 -8.00
CA VAL A 9 -38.03 1.03 -8.13
C VAL A 9 -36.83 1.08 -9.09
N ILE A 10 -35.62 0.80 -8.57
CA ILE A 10 -34.40 0.71 -9.36
C ILE A 10 -34.16 -0.76 -9.71
N THR A 11 -34.30 -1.11 -10.99
CA THR A 11 -33.95 -2.44 -11.51
C THR A 11 -32.54 -2.40 -12.09
N LEU A 12 -31.65 -3.25 -11.59
CA LEU A 12 -30.22 -3.20 -11.89
C LEU A 12 -29.82 -4.41 -12.75
N PHE A 13 -29.35 -4.15 -13.97
CA PHE A 13 -28.86 -5.19 -14.88
C PHE A 13 -27.33 -5.19 -14.90
N LEU A 14 -26.75 -6.17 -14.21
CA LEU A 14 -25.31 -6.44 -14.25
C LEU A 14 -25.03 -7.43 -15.38
N LYS A 15 -24.50 -6.92 -16.50
CA LYS A 15 -23.92 -7.75 -17.55
C LYS A 15 -22.41 -7.82 -17.34
N ILE A 16 -21.98 -8.82 -16.58
CA ILE A 16 -20.56 -9.17 -16.45
C ILE A 16 -20.23 -10.06 -17.65
N LYS A 17 -19.08 -9.87 -18.31
CA LYS A 17 -18.64 -10.76 -19.40
C LYS A 17 -18.60 -12.21 -18.87
N GLY A 18 -19.65 -12.99 -19.17
CA GLY A 18 -19.78 -14.40 -18.79
C GLY A 18 -21.05 -14.76 -17.99
N GLU A 19 -21.69 -13.84 -17.29
CA GLU A 19 -22.86 -14.14 -16.45
C GLU A 19 -23.89 -12.98 -16.45
N ASN A 20 -25.15 -13.32 -16.71
CA ASN A 20 -26.28 -12.43 -16.49
C ASN A 20 -26.86 -12.75 -15.10
N ASN A 21 -26.71 -11.84 -14.14
CA ASN A 21 -27.38 -11.96 -12.85
C ASN A 21 -28.30 -10.75 -12.67
N GLU A 22 -29.62 -10.99 -12.68
CA GLU A 22 -30.63 -9.99 -12.35
C GLU A 22 -30.81 -9.93 -10.82
N LYS A 23 -30.75 -8.73 -10.24
CA LYS A 23 -31.09 -8.52 -8.83
C LYS A 23 -31.86 -7.21 -8.66
N GLU A 24 -33.06 -7.31 -8.10
CA GLU A 24 -33.86 -6.17 -7.67
C GLU A 24 -33.46 -5.74 -6.25
N SER A 25 -33.45 -4.43 -6.00
CA SER A 25 -33.18 -3.88 -4.66
C SER A 25 -33.96 -2.60 -4.41
N THR A 26 -34.68 -2.57 -3.31
CA THR A 26 -35.47 -1.42 -2.84
C THR A 26 -34.78 -0.59 -1.76
N ASN A 27 -33.51 -0.88 -1.42
CA ASN A 27 -32.81 -0.25 -0.29
C ASN A 27 -31.75 0.79 -0.75
N PRO A 28 -31.89 2.09 -0.40
CA PRO A 28 -31.07 3.18 -0.94
C PRO A 28 -29.64 3.30 -0.39
N LYS A 29 -29.21 2.43 0.54
CA LYS A 29 -27.85 2.48 1.15
C LYS A 29 -27.04 1.19 0.96
N LYS A 30 -27.17 0.55 -0.21
CA LYS A 30 -26.49 -0.71 -0.49
C LYS A 30 -25.31 -0.49 -1.43
N HIS A 31 -24.13 -0.93 -1.03
CA HIS A 31 -22.94 -0.93 -1.88
C HIS A 31 -22.90 -2.21 -2.72
N TYR A 32 -22.62 -2.07 -4.01
CA TYR A 32 -22.47 -3.20 -4.93
C TYR A 32 -21.06 -3.23 -5.50
N PRO A 33 -20.26 -4.26 -5.15
CA PRO A 33 -18.93 -4.42 -5.73
C PRO A 33 -19.02 -4.86 -7.19
N LEU A 34 -18.32 -4.16 -8.09
CA LEU A 34 -18.09 -4.58 -9.47
C LEU A 34 -16.74 -5.30 -9.55
N LYS A 35 -16.77 -6.63 -9.67
CA LYS A 35 -15.57 -7.49 -9.70
C LYS A 35 -14.96 -7.71 -11.10
N ALA A 36 -15.36 -6.94 -12.12
CA ALA A 36 -14.86 -7.14 -13.48
C ALA A 36 -15.09 -5.93 -14.40
N SER A 37 -14.33 -5.88 -15.51
CA SER A 37 -14.60 -4.99 -16.63
C SER A 37 -15.98 -5.31 -17.23
N GLY A 38 -16.80 -4.28 -17.41
CA GLY A 38 -18.20 -4.49 -17.73
C GLY A 38 -18.94 -3.23 -18.14
N THR A 39 -20.12 -3.45 -18.71
CA THR A 39 -21.08 -2.39 -19.01
C THR A 39 -22.23 -2.53 -18.03
N LEU A 40 -22.34 -1.58 -17.11
CA LEU A 40 -23.50 -1.46 -16.24
C LEU A 40 -24.55 -0.59 -16.92
N LYS A 41 -25.77 -1.09 -17.04
CA LYS A 41 -26.92 -0.29 -17.45
C LYS A 41 -27.83 -0.10 -16.25
N LEU A 42 -27.92 1.13 -15.78
CA LEU A 42 -28.90 1.52 -14.79
C LEU A 42 -30.16 2.01 -15.51
N MET A 43 -31.30 1.40 -15.23
CA MET A 43 -32.60 1.84 -15.71
C MET A 43 -33.39 2.37 -14.52
N ASN A 44 -33.79 3.63 -14.57
CA ASN A 44 -34.66 4.23 -13.58
C ASN A 44 -35.92 4.76 -14.26
N THR A 45 -37.07 4.66 -13.61
CA THR A 45 -38.33 5.22 -14.12
C THR A 45 -38.62 6.52 -13.39
N VAL A 46 -38.61 7.65 -14.11
CA VAL A 46 -38.90 8.98 -13.58
C VAL A 46 -40.13 9.51 -14.32
N ASP A 47 -41.21 9.81 -13.60
CA ASP A 47 -42.49 10.28 -14.14
C ASP A 47 -43.03 9.38 -15.28
N GLY A 48 -42.91 8.06 -15.12
CA GLY A 48 -43.34 7.08 -16.11
C GLY A 48 -42.43 6.95 -17.34
N LYS A 49 -41.27 7.64 -17.37
CA LYS A 49 -40.27 7.52 -18.45
C LYS A 49 -39.04 6.77 -17.96
N ILE A 50 -38.58 5.81 -18.76
CA ILE A 50 -37.34 5.05 -18.49
C ILE A 50 -36.14 5.94 -18.87
N VAL A 51 -35.33 6.28 -17.87
CA VAL A 51 -34.02 6.91 -18.02
C VAL A 51 -32.96 5.82 -17.90
N THR A 52 -32.15 5.66 -18.95
CA THR A 52 -31.04 4.70 -18.94
C THR A 52 -29.72 5.43 -18.82
N LYS A 53 -28.91 5.07 -17.82
CA LYS A 53 -27.53 5.54 -17.68
C LYS A 53 -26.59 4.35 -17.85
N VAL A 54 -25.70 4.44 -18.82
CA VAL A 54 -24.74 3.39 -19.14
C VAL A 54 -23.38 3.78 -18.58
N PHE A 55 -22.79 2.92 -17.78
CA PHE A 55 -21.44 3.05 -17.27
C PHE A 55 -20.58 1.94 -17.85
N THR A 56 -19.45 2.30 -18.43
CA THR A 56 -18.48 1.35 -18.97
C THR A 56 -17.21 1.53 -18.16
N THR A 57 -16.70 0.44 -17.56
CA THR A 57 -15.46 0.49 -16.80
C THR A 57 -14.53 -0.66 -17.20
N GLU A 58 -13.24 -0.33 -17.29
CA GLU A 58 -12.14 -1.30 -17.46
C GLU A 58 -11.52 -1.73 -16.11
N SER A 59 -11.90 -1.06 -15.01
CA SER A 59 -11.37 -1.24 -13.66
C SER A 59 -12.46 -1.65 -12.66
N GLU A 60 -12.06 -2.33 -11.59
CA GLU A 60 -12.92 -2.64 -10.45
C GLU A 60 -13.39 -1.35 -9.76
N GLY A 61 -14.61 -1.36 -9.24
CA GLY A 61 -15.21 -0.20 -8.59
C GLY A 61 -16.37 -0.59 -7.69
N THR A 62 -16.85 0.38 -6.91
CA THR A 62 -18.05 0.21 -6.08
C THR A 62 -19.09 1.21 -6.51
N ILE A 63 -20.32 0.76 -6.67
CA ILE A 63 -21.45 1.68 -6.90
C ILE A 63 -22.00 2.07 -5.55
N GLU A 64 -22.07 3.36 -5.30
CA GLU A 64 -22.77 3.92 -4.14
C GLU A 64 -24.01 4.67 -4.59
N PHE A 65 -25.11 4.39 -3.90
CA PHE A 65 -26.38 5.06 -4.09
C PHE A 65 -26.57 6.05 -2.95
N ALA A 66 -26.71 7.33 -3.29
CA ALA A 66 -27.06 8.39 -2.35
C ALA A 66 -28.42 8.98 -2.76
N GLY A 67 -29.50 8.26 -2.45
CA GLY A 67 -30.85 8.60 -2.92
C GLY A 67 -31.04 8.28 -4.42
N ASN A 68 -31.54 9.25 -5.20
CA ASN A 68 -31.75 9.09 -6.65
C ASN A 68 -30.46 9.28 -7.48
N ASP A 69 -29.36 9.67 -6.85
CA ASP A 69 -28.07 9.86 -7.50
C ASP A 69 -27.19 8.61 -7.32
N CYS A 70 -26.78 8.05 -8.46
CA CYS A 70 -25.85 6.93 -8.55
C CYS A 70 -24.47 7.47 -8.92
N GLN A 71 -23.47 7.27 -8.05
CA GLN A 71 -22.07 7.56 -8.35
C GLN A 71 -21.30 6.25 -8.54
N LEU A 72 -20.57 6.17 -9.65
CA LEU A 72 -19.61 5.10 -9.90
C LEU A 72 -18.30 5.52 -9.22
N LEU A 73 -17.99 4.96 -8.07
CA LEU A 73 -16.68 5.13 -7.45
C LEU A 73 -15.73 4.15 -8.13
N LEU A 74 -15.14 4.59 -9.23
CA LEU A 74 -14.01 3.91 -9.83
C LEU A 74 -12.85 3.98 -8.85
N ASN A 75 -12.21 2.84 -8.57
CA ASN A 75 -10.90 2.81 -7.92
C ASN A 75 -9.81 3.26 -8.92
N THR A 76 -10.05 4.34 -9.65
CA THR A 76 -9.03 4.99 -10.47
C THR A 76 -8.06 5.69 -9.53
N PRO A 77 -6.75 5.44 -9.64
CA PRO A 77 -5.75 6.15 -8.86
C PRO A 77 -5.95 7.67 -8.97
N LYS A 78 -5.81 8.37 -7.85
CA LYS A 78 -6.05 9.82 -7.75
C LYS A 78 -5.16 10.64 -8.69
N VAL A 79 -4.03 10.08 -9.14
CA VAL A 79 -3.01 10.73 -9.98
C VAL A 79 -2.47 9.72 -11.00
N THR A 80 -1.79 10.19 -12.06
CA THR A 80 -1.13 9.30 -13.02
C THR A 80 0.15 8.67 -12.45
N LYS A 81 0.65 7.58 -13.06
CA LYS A 81 1.92 6.94 -12.70
C LYS A 81 3.11 7.91 -12.74
N ASP A 82 3.18 8.73 -13.78
CA ASP A 82 4.26 9.70 -13.94
C ASP A 82 4.22 10.75 -12.84
N CYS A 83 3.02 11.27 -12.51
CA CYS A 83 2.83 12.22 -11.42
C CYS A 83 3.18 11.60 -10.05
N PHE A 84 2.76 10.36 -9.82
CA PHE A 84 3.13 9.60 -8.63
C PHE A 84 4.64 9.47 -8.49
N THR A 85 5.31 8.98 -9.54
CA THR A 85 6.75 8.73 -9.52
C THR A 85 7.54 10.04 -9.35
N GLU A 86 7.18 11.08 -10.11
CA GLU A 86 7.83 12.39 -10.03
C GLU A 86 7.74 12.98 -8.61
N LYS A 87 6.55 13.01 -8.01
CA LYS A 87 6.34 13.55 -6.66
C LYS A 87 7.12 12.78 -5.59
N ILE A 88 7.16 11.45 -5.68
CA ILE A 88 7.94 10.62 -4.75
C ILE A 88 9.45 10.86 -4.92
N ILE A 89 9.96 10.93 -6.15
CA ILE A 89 11.38 11.20 -6.43
C ILE A 89 11.78 12.60 -5.93
N GLN A 90 10.99 13.63 -6.21
CA GLN A 90 11.22 14.99 -5.69
C GLN A 90 11.22 14.98 -4.16
N PHE A 91 10.29 14.25 -3.55
CA PHE A 91 10.25 14.11 -2.10
C PHE A 91 11.53 13.51 -1.53
N LEU A 92 12.00 12.41 -2.11
CA LEU A 92 13.22 11.72 -1.69
C LEU A 92 14.48 12.60 -1.87
N GLN A 93 14.61 13.31 -3.00
CA GLN A 93 15.69 14.27 -3.24
C GLN A 93 15.74 15.37 -2.18
N HIS A 94 14.58 15.82 -1.71
CA HIS A 94 14.47 16.85 -0.69
C HIS A 94 14.45 16.31 0.74
N THR A 95 14.50 15.01 1.01
CA THR A 95 14.41 14.50 2.38
C THR A 95 15.51 13.50 2.71
N PHE A 96 15.69 12.47 1.89
CA PHE A 96 16.62 11.36 2.14
C PHE A 96 17.94 11.48 1.41
N TRP A 97 17.97 12.09 0.21
CA TRP A 97 19.14 12.09 -0.69
C TRP A 97 19.89 13.42 -0.68
N ARG A 98 19.87 14.12 0.45
CA ARG A 98 20.64 15.35 0.66
C ARG A 98 22.03 15.01 1.16
N THR A 99 23.04 15.79 0.76
CA THR A 99 24.41 15.72 1.29
C THR A 99 24.41 15.59 2.82
N PRO A 100 25.16 14.62 3.40
CA PRO A 100 26.19 13.78 2.79
C PRO A 100 25.67 12.47 2.14
N PHE A 101 24.37 12.26 2.07
CA PHE A 101 23.77 11.02 1.61
C PHE A 101 23.61 10.99 0.09
N SER A 102 24.12 9.93 -0.56
CA SER A 102 23.95 9.69 -2.00
C SER A 102 22.54 9.17 -2.33
N ALA A 103 22.03 9.58 -3.49
CA ALA A 103 20.87 8.97 -4.11
C ALA A 103 21.18 7.52 -4.55
N PRO A 104 20.18 6.62 -4.58
CA PRO A 104 20.30 5.31 -5.21
C PRO A 104 20.33 5.45 -6.75
N ASN A 105 20.29 4.32 -7.45
CA ASN A 105 20.10 4.29 -8.90
C ASN A 105 18.68 4.81 -9.25
N ILE A 106 18.58 6.10 -9.60
CA ILE A 106 17.29 6.77 -9.85
C ILE A 106 16.48 6.10 -10.99
N PRO A 107 17.07 5.78 -12.17
CA PRO A 107 16.35 5.05 -13.21
C PRO A 107 15.72 3.73 -12.75
N GLU A 108 16.45 2.92 -11.99
CA GLU A 108 15.93 1.65 -11.47
C GLU A 108 14.82 1.88 -10.44
N LEU A 109 14.96 2.88 -9.57
CA LEU A 109 13.93 3.26 -8.62
C LEU A 109 12.66 3.80 -9.30
N ILE A 110 12.78 4.54 -10.40
CA ILE A 110 11.63 4.94 -11.24
C ILE A 110 10.89 3.70 -11.74
N GLY A 111 11.63 2.71 -12.24
CA GLY A 111 11.06 1.43 -12.66
C GLY A 111 10.32 0.71 -11.52
N LEU A 112 10.94 0.64 -10.34
CA LEU A 112 10.36 0.07 -9.14
C LEU A 112 9.06 0.76 -8.72
N LEU A 113 9.05 2.09 -8.62
CA LEU A 113 7.88 2.87 -8.26
C LEU A 113 6.75 2.68 -9.28
N GLY A 114 7.10 2.57 -10.56
CA GLY A 114 6.15 2.24 -11.61
C GLY A 114 5.51 0.87 -11.43
N ILE A 115 6.28 -0.15 -11.05
CA ILE A 115 5.76 -1.49 -10.75
C ILE A 115 4.82 -1.45 -9.54
N LEU A 116 5.21 -0.77 -8.46
CA LEU A 116 4.34 -0.62 -7.29
C LEU A 116 3.00 0.03 -7.67
N TYR A 117 3.06 1.11 -8.45
CA TYR A 117 1.87 1.80 -8.93
C TYR A 117 0.98 0.91 -9.80
N ASP A 118 1.55 0.16 -10.75
CA ASP A 118 0.78 -0.69 -11.66
C ASP A 118 0.21 -1.94 -10.97
N ARG A 119 0.85 -2.42 -9.89
CA ARG A 119 0.50 -3.71 -9.25
C ARG A 119 -0.33 -3.59 -7.98
N ILE A 120 -0.34 -2.42 -7.31
CA ILE A 120 -1.16 -2.17 -6.11
C ILE A 120 -2.44 -1.44 -6.53
N GLN A 121 -3.59 -2.09 -6.35
CA GLN A 121 -4.87 -1.60 -6.89
C GLN A 121 -5.41 -0.36 -6.14
N SER A 122 -5.27 -0.33 -4.81
CA SER A 122 -5.73 0.79 -4.00
C SER A 122 -4.64 1.85 -3.91
N PHE A 123 -4.96 3.09 -4.28
CA PHE A 123 -4.01 4.19 -4.14
C PHE A 123 -3.63 4.44 -2.68
N ASP A 124 -4.57 4.33 -1.74
CA ASP A 124 -4.28 4.51 -0.32
C ASP A 124 -3.36 3.37 0.20
N GLU A 125 -3.55 2.13 -0.27
CA GLU A 125 -2.63 1.01 0.01
C GLU A 125 -1.24 1.26 -0.57
N LEU A 126 -1.15 1.79 -1.80
CA LEU A 126 0.11 2.15 -2.42
C LEU A 126 0.87 3.18 -1.57
N LEU A 127 0.19 4.22 -1.07
CA LEU A 127 0.81 5.23 -0.20
C LEU A 127 1.30 4.63 1.11
N ILE A 128 0.53 3.71 1.71
CA ILE A 128 0.95 2.97 2.91
C ILE A 128 2.23 2.18 2.60
N LEU A 129 2.19 1.30 1.59
CA LEU A 129 3.32 0.45 1.21
C LEU A 129 4.57 1.28 0.90
N VAL A 130 4.43 2.35 0.12
CA VAL A 130 5.53 3.24 -0.25
C VAL A 130 6.10 3.94 0.97
N SER A 131 5.26 4.45 1.88
CA SER A 131 5.75 5.09 3.11
C SER A 131 6.51 4.11 4.01
N GLU A 132 6.02 2.88 4.15
CA GLU A 132 6.60 1.85 5.01
C GLU A 132 7.93 1.32 4.45
N THR A 133 7.98 1.04 3.15
CA THR A 133 9.19 0.62 2.43
C THR A 133 10.21 1.75 2.37
N MET A 134 9.79 2.99 2.12
CA MET A 134 10.66 4.17 2.15
C MET A 134 11.28 4.36 3.53
N TYR A 135 10.51 4.20 4.61
CA TYR A 135 11.06 4.29 5.97
C TYR A 135 12.07 3.18 6.22
N ALA A 136 11.72 1.92 5.92
CA ALA A 136 12.55 0.76 6.18
C ALA A 136 13.89 0.85 5.42
N THR A 137 13.84 1.28 4.16
CA THR A 137 15.00 1.33 3.25
C THR A 137 15.79 2.64 3.31
N VAL A 138 15.45 3.54 4.24
CA VAL A 138 16.05 4.88 4.39
C VAL A 138 15.98 5.66 3.05
N GLY A 139 14.78 5.74 2.49
CA GLY A 139 14.53 6.40 1.22
C GLY A 139 15.03 5.59 0.03
N PHE A 140 14.86 4.27 0.06
CA PHE A 140 15.35 3.34 -0.98
C PHE A 140 16.87 3.46 -1.18
N ARG A 141 17.64 3.65 -0.11
CA ARG A 141 19.11 3.69 -0.19
C ARG A 141 19.74 2.41 0.29
N ILE A 142 19.07 1.71 1.20
CA ILE A 142 19.58 0.54 1.88
C ILE A 142 18.52 -0.57 1.77
N LEU A 143 18.78 -1.56 0.93
CA LEU A 143 17.89 -2.71 0.72
C LEU A 143 18.25 -3.91 1.60
N SER A 144 19.21 -3.78 2.51
CA SER A 144 19.59 -4.81 3.47
C SER A 144 19.78 -4.24 4.86
N GLN A 145 19.59 -5.08 5.86
CA GLN A 145 19.86 -4.71 7.25
C GLN A 145 21.31 -4.23 7.40
N HIS A 146 21.48 -2.94 7.70
CA HIS A 146 22.80 -2.36 7.95
C HIS A 146 23.04 -2.10 9.44
N ASN A 147 21.99 -1.80 10.18
CA ASN A 147 22.10 -1.48 11.59
C ASN A 147 20.92 -2.13 12.34
N PRO A 148 21.18 -2.97 13.36
CA PRO A 148 22.48 -3.53 13.69
C PRO A 148 22.93 -4.36 12.48
N PRO A 149 24.24 -4.49 12.25
CA PRO A 149 24.70 -5.37 11.19
C PRO A 149 24.15 -6.79 11.42
N PRO A 150 23.90 -7.57 10.35
CA PRO A 150 23.54 -8.97 10.48
C PRO A 150 24.57 -9.71 11.33
N LYS A 151 24.11 -10.70 12.10
CA LYS A 151 25.03 -11.56 12.84
C LYS A 151 25.86 -12.36 11.83
N GLU A 152 27.12 -12.63 12.18
CA GLU A 152 27.97 -13.47 11.34
C GLU A 152 27.32 -14.83 11.11
N GLY A 153 27.21 -15.25 9.84
CA GLY A 153 26.55 -16.49 9.44
C GLY A 153 25.03 -16.46 9.40
N ASP A 154 24.38 -15.35 9.78
CA ASP A 154 22.94 -15.20 9.60
C ASP A 154 22.63 -15.01 8.11
N LYS A 155 21.98 -15.99 7.51
CA LYS A 155 21.55 -15.94 6.11
C LYS A 155 20.19 -15.25 5.96
N TRP A 156 19.39 -15.18 7.03
CA TRP A 156 17.97 -14.82 6.99
C TRP A 156 17.70 -13.42 7.56
N TYR A 157 18.69 -12.53 7.51
CA TYR A 157 18.54 -11.14 7.90
C TYR A 157 17.63 -10.37 6.92
N ALA A 158 17.15 -9.21 7.35
CA ALA A 158 16.16 -8.43 6.62
C ALA A 158 16.71 -7.88 5.28
N ARG A 159 16.03 -8.16 4.17
CA ARG A 159 16.39 -7.64 2.83
C ARG A 159 15.18 -7.22 1.98
N GLY A 160 15.48 -6.50 0.91
CA GLY A 160 14.53 -6.02 -0.09
C GLY A 160 13.62 -4.91 0.41
N LEU A 161 12.64 -4.57 -0.42
CA LEU A 161 11.75 -3.43 -0.17
C LEU A 161 10.97 -3.58 1.13
N LEU A 162 10.50 -4.79 1.40
CA LEU A 162 9.70 -5.11 2.58
C LEU A 162 10.54 -5.50 3.80
N TYR A 163 11.88 -5.49 3.68
CA TYR A 163 12.77 -5.96 4.76
C TYR A 163 12.39 -7.37 5.26
N ILE A 164 12.18 -8.29 4.30
CA ILE A 164 11.77 -9.67 4.55
C ILE A 164 12.83 -10.36 5.41
N HIS A 165 12.44 -10.94 6.54
CA HIS A 165 13.34 -11.53 7.53
C HIS A 165 12.87 -12.92 7.98
N GLY A 166 13.81 -13.80 8.33
CA GLY A 166 13.51 -15.15 8.82
C GLY A 166 13.25 -16.17 7.72
N GLU A 167 13.77 -17.39 7.92
CA GLU A 167 13.74 -18.49 6.96
C GLU A 167 12.36 -18.76 6.35
N GLU A 168 11.33 -18.88 7.19
CA GLU A 168 9.95 -19.15 6.77
C GLU A 168 9.42 -18.13 5.74
N ASN A 169 9.81 -16.85 5.87
CA ASN A 169 9.37 -15.82 4.94
C ASN A 169 10.10 -15.90 3.60
N TYR A 170 11.37 -16.29 3.61
CA TYR A 170 12.13 -16.55 2.39
C TYR A 170 11.62 -17.81 1.66
N GLU A 171 11.29 -18.88 2.40
CA GLU A 171 10.67 -20.09 1.86
C GLU A 171 9.30 -19.78 1.26
N ARG A 172 8.48 -19.01 1.98
CA ARG A 172 7.19 -18.59 1.48
C ARG A 172 7.33 -17.75 0.21
N LEU A 173 8.29 -16.84 0.15
CA LEU A 173 8.55 -16.04 -1.04
C LEU A 173 8.97 -16.91 -2.23
N ALA A 174 9.86 -17.87 -2.00
CA ALA A 174 10.30 -18.84 -3.01
C ALA A 174 9.13 -19.66 -3.56
N GLU A 175 8.25 -20.13 -2.68
CA GLU A 175 7.03 -20.86 -3.05
C GLU A 175 6.08 -20.00 -3.90
N LEU A 176 5.76 -18.80 -3.44
CA LEU A 176 4.81 -17.89 -4.10
C LEU A 176 5.24 -17.53 -5.53
N THR A 177 6.55 -17.38 -5.73
CA THR A 177 7.15 -16.94 -7.00
C THR A 177 7.71 -18.09 -7.83
N GLN A 178 7.68 -19.31 -7.31
CA GLN A 178 8.35 -20.49 -7.87
C GLN A 178 9.84 -20.24 -8.19
N ASN A 179 10.52 -19.46 -7.34
CA ASN A 179 11.91 -19.07 -7.52
C ASN A 179 12.78 -19.52 -6.33
N PRO A 180 13.51 -20.64 -6.44
CA PRO A 180 14.36 -21.14 -5.36
C PRO A 180 15.59 -20.25 -5.09
N GLU A 181 15.89 -19.27 -5.96
CA GLU A 181 17.01 -18.35 -5.72
C GLU A 181 16.81 -17.51 -4.45
N PHE A 182 15.57 -17.26 -4.01
CA PHE A 182 15.33 -16.62 -2.72
C PHE A 182 15.88 -17.44 -1.54
N ILE A 183 16.02 -18.75 -1.70
CA ILE A 183 16.66 -19.64 -0.73
C ILE A 183 18.15 -19.79 -1.02
N ASN A 184 18.53 -20.05 -2.27
CA ASN A 184 19.92 -20.37 -2.61
C ASN A 184 20.84 -19.15 -2.53
N ASN A 185 20.32 -17.98 -2.94
CA ASN A 185 21.04 -16.72 -3.04
C ASN A 185 20.15 -15.55 -2.58
N PRO A 186 19.81 -15.44 -1.28
CA PRO A 186 18.85 -14.46 -0.76
C PRO A 186 19.26 -12.99 -0.99
N ASP A 187 20.54 -12.74 -1.31
CA ASP A 187 21.08 -11.40 -1.59
C ASP A 187 20.50 -10.79 -2.88
N ILE A 188 19.85 -11.58 -3.75
CA ILE A 188 19.10 -11.05 -4.90
C ILE A 188 17.99 -10.07 -4.49
N LEU A 189 17.48 -10.17 -3.26
CA LEU A 189 16.51 -9.22 -2.70
C LEU A 189 17.08 -7.81 -2.54
N GLU A 190 18.41 -7.65 -2.53
CA GLU A 190 19.08 -6.36 -2.38
C GLU A 190 19.20 -5.61 -3.72
N SER A 191 18.22 -5.78 -4.60
CA SER A 191 18.22 -5.18 -5.92
C SER A 191 16.90 -4.48 -6.24
N TYR A 192 16.97 -3.54 -7.18
CA TYR A 192 15.81 -2.89 -7.78
C TYR A 192 15.29 -3.66 -9.02
N ASP A 193 15.73 -4.91 -9.22
CA ASP A 193 15.34 -5.69 -10.38
C ASP A 193 13.80 -5.81 -10.46
N PRO A 194 13.20 -5.63 -11.64
CA PRO A 194 11.74 -5.71 -11.80
C PRO A 194 11.12 -6.99 -11.25
N LYS A 195 11.75 -8.16 -11.45
CA LYS A 195 11.25 -9.45 -10.98
C LYS A 195 11.29 -9.53 -9.46
N ILE A 196 12.33 -8.96 -8.85
CA ILE A 196 12.48 -8.89 -7.39
C ILE A 196 11.45 -7.94 -6.78
N THR A 197 11.17 -6.82 -7.45
CA THR A 197 10.10 -5.91 -7.06
C THR A 197 8.74 -6.59 -7.13
N GLU A 198 8.44 -7.30 -8.23
CA GLU A 198 7.21 -8.06 -8.38
C GLU A 198 7.06 -9.19 -7.35
N ALA A 199 8.16 -9.86 -7.00
CA ALA A 199 8.19 -10.85 -5.92
C ALA A 199 7.82 -10.21 -4.57
N CYS A 200 8.37 -9.04 -4.25
CA CYS A 200 8.00 -8.29 -3.05
C CYS A 200 6.51 -7.93 -3.05
N VAL A 201 5.97 -7.43 -4.17
CA VAL A 201 4.53 -7.13 -4.28
C VAL A 201 3.67 -8.39 -4.10
N THR A 202 4.12 -9.53 -4.64
CA THR A 202 3.42 -10.82 -4.48
C THR A 202 3.39 -11.24 -3.02
N PHE A 203 4.52 -11.10 -2.31
CA PHE A 203 4.61 -11.36 -0.87
C PHE A 203 3.69 -10.45 -0.05
N TRP A 204 3.68 -9.15 -0.34
CA TRP A 204 2.78 -8.20 0.32
C TRP A 204 1.30 -8.61 0.17
N LYS A 205 0.89 -9.04 -1.04
CA LYS A 205 -0.46 -9.54 -1.29
C LYS A 205 -0.76 -10.81 -0.50
N ASP A 206 0.18 -11.76 -0.42
CA ASP A 206 0.04 -12.97 0.41
C ASP A 206 -0.17 -12.63 1.89
N LEU A 207 0.53 -11.63 2.44
CA LEU A 207 0.34 -11.17 3.81
C LEU A 207 -1.09 -10.66 4.04
N ILE A 208 -1.63 -9.88 3.11
CA ILE A 208 -3.00 -9.36 3.17
C ILE A 208 -4.01 -10.51 3.07
N GLU A 209 -3.82 -11.43 2.13
CA GLU A 209 -4.71 -12.57 1.93
C GLU A 209 -4.76 -13.48 3.15
N LYS A 210 -3.59 -13.82 3.72
CA LYS A 210 -3.50 -14.55 5.00
C LYS A 210 -4.25 -13.84 6.11
N ARG A 211 -4.13 -12.51 6.21
CA ARG A 211 -4.84 -11.75 7.23
C ARG A 211 -6.35 -11.76 7.01
N LYS A 212 -6.82 -11.60 5.76
CA LYS A 212 -8.23 -11.68 5.39
C LYS A 212 -8.83 -13.07 5.61
N ALA A 213 -8.04 -14.13 5.48
CA ALA A 213 -8.48 -15.49 5.79
C ALA A 213 -8.80 -15.67 7.28
N VAL A 214 -8.07 -14.97 8.16
CA VAL A 214 -8.32 -14.97 9.62
C VAL A 214 -9.42 -13.97 9.99
N ASP A 215 -9.48 -12.82 9.32
CA ASP A 215 -10.43 -11.74 9.58
C ASP A 215 -10.96 -11.18 8.25
N PRO A 216 -12.12 -11.69 7.77
CA PRO A 216 -12.70 -11.23 6.51
C PRO A 216 -13.11 -9.75 6.49
N SER A 217 -13.23 -9.12 7.67
CA SER A 217 -13.52 -7.69 7.79
C SER A 217 -12.27 -6.80 7.71
N PHE A 218 -11.08 -7.40 7.55
CA PHE A 218 -9.82 -6.69 7.45
C PHE A 218 -9.84 -5.60 6.37
N THR A 219 -9.59 -4.37 6.80
CA THR A 219 -9.37 -3.20 5.95
C THR A 219 -7.93 -2.74 6.04
N MET A 220 -7.36 -2.31 4.92
CA MET A 220 -6.02 -1.72 4.89
C MET A 220 -6.09 -0.25 5.32
N ASP A 221 -5.36 0.06 6.37
CA ASP A 221 -5.04 1.39 6.87
C ASP A 221 -3.57 1.43 7.31
N PHE A 222 -3.09 2.59 7.75
CA PHE A 222 -1.69 2.73 8.19
C PHE A 222 -1.31 1.73 9.30
N ASP A 223 -2.15 1.58 10.33
CA ASP A 223 -1.81 0.77 11.50
C ASP A 223 -1.81 -0.73 11.17
N THR A 224 -2.75 -1.16 10.34
CA THR A 224 -2.84 -2.54 9.84
C THR A 224 -1.72 -2.85 8.85
N GLY A 225 -1.33 -1.93 7.97
CA GLY A 225 -0.17 -2.09 7.10
C GLY A 225 1.13 -2.23 7.90
N LEU A 226 1.32 -1.40 8.93
CA LEU A 226 2.44 -1.49 9.86
C LEU A 226 2.46 -2.84 10.62
N LYS A 227 1.29 -3.32 11.06
CA LYS A 227 1.12 -4.65 11.70
C LYS A 227 1.52 -5.78 10.78
N LEU A 228 1.15 -5.72 9.51
CA LEU A 228 1.47 -6.76 8.54
C LEU A 228 2.98 -6.90 8.33
N MET A 229 3.71 -5.78 8.24
CA MET A 229 5.17 -5.83 8.04
C MET A 229 5.94 -6.15 9.31
N PHE A 230 5.43 -5.77 10.48
CA PHE A 230 6.16 -5.88 11.74
C PHE A 230 5.31 -6.45 12.89
N PRO A 231 4.80 -7.70 12.77
CA PRO A 231 3.86 -8.27 13.74
C PRO A 231 4.43 -8.35 15.16
N LYS A 232 5.74 -8.56 15.31
CA LYS A 232 6.42 -8.67 16.61
C LYS A 232 6.27 -7.44 17.51
N PHE A 233 6.08 -6.23 16.94
CA PHE A 233 5.92 -5.02 17.77
C PHE A 233 4.56 -4.92 18.45
N PHE A 234 3.64 -5.84 18.14
CA PHE A 234 2.30 -5.90 18.70
C PHE A 234 2.16 -7.00 19.77
N GLU A 235 3.23 -7.74 20.03
CA GLU A 235 3.31 -8.68 21.14
C GLU A 235 3.43 -7.91 22.48
N PRO A 236 2.87 -8.45 23.58
CA PRO A 236 2.98 -7.83 24.91
C PRO A 236 4.43 -7.52 25.31
N GLY A 237 4.66 -6.36 25.91
CA GLY A 237 6.00 -5.91 26.36
C GLY A 237 6.76 -5.04 25.35
N HIS A 238 6.18 -4.78 24.17
CA HIS A 238 6.77 -3.93 23.12
C HIS A 238 6.10 -2.55 22.98
N GLU A 239 5.19 -2.17 23.88
CA GLU A 239 4.27 -1.03 23.70
C GLU A 239 5.00 0.31 23.57
N LYS A 240 6.00 0.57 24.42
CA LYS A 240 6.80 1.81 24.35
C LYS A 240 7.62 1.89 23.06
N LYS A 241 8.18 0.77 22.62
CA LYS A 241 8.95 0.68 21.36
C LYS A 241 8.03 0.90 20.17
N TYR A 242 6.85 0.29 20.20
CA TYR A 242 5.82 0.46 19.19
C TYR A 242 5.37 1.92 19.09
N ALA A 243 5.05 2.59 20.20
CA ALA A 243 4.62 3.99 20.18
C ALA A 243 5.64 4.92 19.50
N TYR A 244 6.94 4.71 19.77
CA TYR A 244 8.02 5.45 19.12
C TYR A 244 8.13 5.10 17.62
N PHE A 245 8.16 3.81 17.29
CA PHE A 245 8.29 3.29 15.93
C PHE A 245 7.14 3.74 15.02
N ARG A 246 5.90 3.63 15.53
CA ARG A 246 4.67 4.06 14.87
C ARG A 246 4.69 5.56 14.58
N ARG A 247 5.09 6.39 15.56
CA ARG A 247 5.05 7.87 15.41
C ARG A 247 5.84 8.32 14.19
N HIS A 248 7.09 7.90 14.05
CA HIS A 248 7.95 8.37 12.96
C HIS A 248 7.50 7.87 11.59
N ARG A 249 7.03 6.62 11.49
CA ARG A 249 6.45 6.07 10.26
C ARG A 249 5.15 6.77 9.88
N PHE A 250 4.31 7.07 10.87
CA PHE A 250 3.05 7.77 10.62
C PHE A 250 3.26 9.22 10.16
N GLU A 251 4.26 9.92 10.71
CA GLU A 251 4.63 11.25 10.21
C GLU A 251 5.09 11.18 8.75
N LEU A 252 5.92 10.18 8.37
CA LEU A 252 6.31 9.99 6.98
C LEU A 252 5.10 9.67 6.09
N TYR A 253 4.22 8.76 6.52
CA TYR A 253 2.98 8.43 5.80
C TYR A 253 2.13 9.68 5.52
N LYS A 254 1.89 10.53 6.53
CA LYS A 254 1.18 11.80 6.34
C LYS A 254 1.89 12.71 5.32
N CYS A 255 3.22 12.76 5.36
CA CYS A 255 3.97 13.54 4.38
C CYS A 255 3.75 13.03 2.95
N ILE A 256 3.77 11.71 2.77
CA ILE A 256 3.54 11.05 1.49
C ILE A 256 2.11 11.28 0.99
N VAL A 257 1.10 11.18 1.86
CA VAL A 257 -0.30 11.49 1.53
C VAL A 257 -0.44 12.95 1.07
N ALA A 258 0.13 13.88 1.82
CA ALA A 258 0.06 15.31 1.52
C ALA A 258 0.65 15.69 0.14
N LEU A 259 1.58 14.90 -0.41
CA LEU A 259 2.10 15.12 -1.78
C LEU A 259 1.00 15.12 -2.85
N PHE A 260 -0.10 14.43 -2.57
CA PHE A 260 -1.19 14.16 -3.50
C PHE A 260 -2.50 14.86 -3.11
N GLU A 261 -2.46 15.75 -2.12
CA GLU A 261 -3.59 16.63 -1.77
C GLU A 261 -3.60 17.89 -2.63
N ASP A 262 -4.79 18.43 -2.91
CA ASP A 262 -4.96 19.65 -3.70
C ASP A 262 -4.26 20.84 -3.03
N GLY A 263 -3.51 21.62 -3.82
CA GLY A 263 -2.83 22.83 -3.32
C GLY A 263 -1.51 22.57 -2.58
N PHE A 264 -0.98 21.34 -2.61
CA PHE A 264 0.32 21.01 -2.02
C PHE A 264 1.48 21.83 -2.64
N VAL A 265 2.22 22.55 -1.79
CA VAL A 265 3.43 23.30 -2.17
C VAL A 265 4.64 22.78 -1.37
N PHE A 266 5.66 22.33 -2.08
CA PHE A 266 6.83 21.64 -1.51
C PHE A 266 7.61 22.49 -0.48
N ASP A 267 7.56 23.81 -0.59
CA ASP A 267 8.26 24.74 0.30
C ASP A 267 7.87 24.61 1.79
N TYR A 268 6.67 24.09 2.09
CA TYR A 268 6.19 23.89 3.46
C TYR A 268 7.00 22.84 4.22
N PHE A 269 7.44 21.76 3.56
CA PHE A 269 8.20 20.69 4.23
C PHE A 269 9.63 21.06 4.62
N LYS A 270 10.20 22.10 3.99
CA LYS A 270 11.61 22.45 4.20
C LYS A 270 11.90 22.92 5.63
N ASN A 271 10.89 23.42 6.34
CA ASN A 271 11.01 23.96 7.70
C ASN A 271 10.54 22.97 8.79
N ASP A 272 9.44 22.25 8.60
CA ASP A 272 8.89 21.34 9.63
C ASP A 272 9.48 19.91 9.61
N PHE A 273 9.90 19.42 8.44
CA PHE A 273 10.52 18.10 8.36
C PHE A 273 11.92 18.09 8.99
N LYS A 274 12.63 19.23 8.95
CA LYS A 274 13.97 19.38 9.56
C LYS A 274 13.95 19.32 11.09
N SER A 275 12.88 19.79 11.74
CA SER A 275 12.75 19.74 13.20
C SER A 275 12.35 18.34 13.69
N SER A 276 11.60 17.59 12.88
CA SER A 276 11.08 16.26 13.21
C SER A 276 12.03 15.11 12.84
N PHE A 277 12.85 15.28 11.79
CA PHE A 277 13.84 14.32 11.32
C PHE A 277 15.23 14.96 11.33
N SER A 278 15.74 15.28 12.52
CA SER A 278 17.19 15.52 12.66
C SER A 278 17.90 14.18 12.48
N TYR A 279 18.36 13.90 11.26
CA TYR A 279 19.16 12.71 10.92
C TYR A 279 20.45 12.59 11.76
N GLY A 280 20.86 13.66 12.45
CA GLY A 280 21.93 13.65 13.46
C GLY A 280 21.52 13.18 14.87
N LYS A 281 20.24 12.86 15.08
CA LYS A 281 19.67 12.25 16.29
C LYS A 281 18.63 11.18 15.95
N ILE A 282 18.81 10.43 14.88
CA ILE A 282 18.39 9.02 14.96
C ILE A 282 19.37 8.46 15.99
N PRO A 283 18.98 8.18 17.25
CA PRO A 283 19.95 7.65 18.18
C PRO A 283 20.51 6.39 17.53
N ASN A 284 21.83 6.17 17.63
CA ASN A 284 22.46 4.90 17.25
C ASN A 284 21.75 3.68 17.87
N ASN A 285 20.82 3.91 18.80
CA ASN A 285 19.94 2.97 19.47
C ASN A 285 18.63 2.62 18.73
N VAL A 286 18.25 3.29 17.64
CA VAL A 286 17.15 2.82 16.75
C VAL A 286 17.53 1.52 16.05
N PHE A 287 18.83 1.27 16.01
CA PHE A 287 19.42 0.13 15.36
C PHE A 287 20.47 -0.60 16.24
N ASN A 288 20.79 -0.15 17.46
CA ASN A 288 21.43 -1.04 18.44
C ASN A 288 20.37 -2.02 19.01
N PHE A 289 19.94 -3.00 18.21
CA PHE A 289 19.29 -4.18 18.78
C PHE A 289 20.38 -5.04 19.40
N ASN A 290 20.62 -4.80 20.68
CA ASN A 290 21.32 -5.75 21.52
C ASN A 290 20.40 -6.97 21.67
N PHE A 291 20.53 -7.96 20.78
CA PHE A 291 19.98 -9.28 20.98
C PHE A 291 20.71 -9.91 22.18
N LYS A 292 20.33 -9.52 23.40
CA LYS A 292 20.54 -10.41 24.53
C LYS A 292 19.60 -11.58 24.30
N ASN A 293 20.19 -12.66 23.78
CA ASN A 293 19.71 -14.01 24.01
C ASN A 293 19.33 -14.11 25.48
N ASP A 294 18.04 -14.23 25.75
CA ASP A 294 17.55 -15.18 26.72
C ASP A 294 16.09 -15.44 26.33
N GLU A 295 15.80 -16.74 26.18
CA GLU A 295 14.47 -17.33 26.02
C GLU A 295 13.81 -17.18 24.64
N LEU A 296 14.03 -18.18 23.79
CA LEU A 296 12.97 -18.97 23.15
C LEU A 296 13.60 -20.15 22.39
N GLN A 297 13.99 -21.17 23.16
CA GLN A 297 13.70 -22.53 22.74
C GLN A 297 12.24 -22.79 23.15
N ARG A 298 11.33 -22.77 22.17
CA ARG A 298 10.05 -23.49 22.15
C ARG A 298 9.37 -23.28 20.81
#